data_AF-X1VQM9-F1
#
_entry.id   AF-X1VQM9-F1
#
_cell.length_a   1.000
_cell.length_b   1.000
_cell.length_c   1.000
_cell.angle_alpha   90.00
_cell.angle_beta   90.00
_cell.angle_gamma   90.00
#
_symmetry.space_group_name_H-M   'P 1'
#
loop_
_entity.id
_entity.type
_entity.pdbx_description
1 polymer ?
#
loop_
_entity_poly.entity_id
_entity_poly.type
_entity_poly.pdbx_seq_one_letter_code
_entity_poly.pdbx_strand_id
1 'polypeptide(L)' 'DDITDGVNWLIDQGIADPQRIGIYGGSYGGYATLAGVTFTPDLYVCGVDYVGISNIFSWFSAIPPYWEPMREMFYEMVGD' A
#
# COMPACT_ATOMS: atom_id res chain seq x y z
N ASP A 1 5.80 -2.30 8.06
CA ASP A 1 4.84 -2.51 9.16
C ASP A 1 4.21 -1.22 9.70
N ASP A 2 4.78 -0.05 9.41
CA ASP A 2 4.31 1.26 9.90
C ASP A 2 2.81 1.53 9.79
N ILE A 3 2.13 1.07 8.73
CA ILE A 3 0.68 1.24 8.57
C ILE A 3 -0.08 0.42 9.63
N THR A 4 0.33 -0.83 9.84
CA THR A 4 -0.23 -1.70 10.87
C THR A 4 0.04 -1.15 12.26
N ASP A 5 1.27 -0.67 12.51
CA ASP A 5 1.63 -0.06 13.78
C ASP A 5 0.82 1.22 14.06
N GLY A 6 0.59 2.03 13.03
CA GLY A 6 -0.28 3.21 13.13
C GLY A 6 -1.72 2.85 13.48
N VAL A 7 -2.26 1.79 12.90
CA VAL A 7 -3.60 1.28 13.25
C VAL A 7 -3.65 0.81 14.70
N ASN A 8 -2.67 -0.01 15.11
CA ASN A 8 -2.61 -0.52 16.49
C ASN A 8 -2.49 0.63 17.49
N TRP A 9 -1.67 1.64 17.19
CA TRP A 9 -1.56 2.83 18.00
C TRP A 9 -2.90 3.58 18.12
N LEU A 10 -3.65 3.74 17.03
CA LEU A 10 -4.98 4.39 17.06
C LEU A 10 -6.00 3.59 17.88
N ILE A 11 -5.93 2.27 17.86
CA ILE A 11 -6.75 1.39 18.70
C ILE A 11 -6.38 1.57 20.17
N ASP A 12 -5.08 1.57 20.50
CA ASP A 12 -4.59 1.75 21.88
C ASP A 12 -4.98 3.11 22.47
N GLN A 13 -5.05 4.16 21.64
CA GLN A 13 -5.54 5.47 22.06
C GLN A 13 -7.07 5.54 22.22
N GLY A 14 -7.80 4.47 21.88
CA GLY A 14 -9.26 4.44 21.89
C GLY A 14 -9.92 5.29 20.79
N ILE A 15 -9.16 5.66 19.76
CA ILE A 15 -9.63 6.50 18.65
C ILE A 15 -10.32 5.63 17.59
N ALA A 16 -9.77 4.44 17.31
CA ALA A 16 -10.30 3.52 16.31
C ALA A 16 -10.97 2.30 16.96
N ASP A 17 -12.14 1.90 16.44
CA ASP A 17 -12.81 0.66 16.84
C ASP A 17 -12.10 -0.52 16.14
N PRO A 18 -11.50 -1.48 16.89
CA PRO A 18 -10.76 -2.59 16.30
C PRO A 18 -11.61 -3.48 15.39
N GLN A 19 -12.94 -3.43 15.49
CA GLN A 19 -13.86 -4.17 14.62
C GLN A 19 -14.29 -3.39 13.36
N ARG A 20 -13.79 -2.17 13.14
CA ARG A 20 -14.21 -1.28 12.03
C ARG A 20 -13.04 -0.61 11.32
N ILE A 21 -11.91 -1.30 11.19
CA ILE A 21 -10.74 -0.77 10.50
C ILE A 21 -10.82 -1.10 9.01
N GLY A 22 -10.84 -0.06 8.16
CA GLY A 22 -10.67 -0.18 6.72
C GLY A 22 -9.33 0.39 6.27
N ILE A 23 -8.80 -0.12 5.16
CA ILE A 23 -7.59 0.41 4.52
C ILE A 23 -7.91 0.92 3.11
N TYR A 24 -7.35 2.08 2.77
CA TYR A 24 -7.49 2.70 1.45
C TYR A 24 -6.18 3.32 1.04
N GLY A 25 -5.86 3.23 -0.25
CA GLY A 25 -4.75 3.95 -0.81
C GLY A 25 -4.77 3.95 -2.33
N GLY A 26 -4.09 4.94 -2.90
CA GLY A 26 -3.91 5.06 -4.34
C GLY A 26 -2.45 4.98 -4.77
N SER A 27 -2.20 4.50 -6.00
CA SER A 27 -0.83 4.31 -6.52
C SER A 27 -0.01 3.38 -5.60
N TYR A 28 1.14 3.81 -5.07
CA TYR A 28 1.86 3.04 -4.04
C TYR A 28 1.01 2.74 -2.80
N GLY A 29 0.08 3.63 -2.42
CA GLY A 29 -0.87 3.36 -1.36
C GLY A 29 -1.85 2.22 -1.69
N GLY A 30 -2.14 2.01 -2.97
CA GLY A 30 -2.94 0.87 -3.43
C GLY A 30 -2.17 -0.44 -3.29
N TYR A 31 -0.88 -0.46 -3.62
CA TYR A 31 0.02 -1.57 -3.27
C TYR A 31 0.01 -1.85 -1.76
N ALA A 32 0.16 -0.81 -0.94
CA ALA A 32 0.13 -0.94 0.52
C ALA A 32 -1.22 -1.46 1.04
N THR A 33 -2.33 -1.06 0.42
CA THR A 33 -3.66 -1.61 0.70
C THR A 33 -3.71 -3.10 0.41
N LEU A 34 -3.29 -3.51 -0.79
CA LEU A 34 -3.24 -4.92 -1.19
C LEU A 34 -2.34 -5.75 -0.27
N ALA A 35 -1.17 -5.22 0.10
CA ALA A 35 -0.26 -5.84 1.05
C ALA A 35 -0.90 -5.98 2.44
N GLY A 36 -1.55 -4.92 2.95
CA GLY A 36 -2.22 -4.92 4.25
C GLY A 36 -3.32 -5.97 4.35
N VAL A 37 -4.19 -6.07 3.34
CA VAL A 37 -5.25 -7.11 3.34
C VAL A 37 -4.72 -8.53 3.10
N THR A 38 -3.53 -8.67 2.51
CA THR A 38 -2.92 -9.98 2.24
C THR A 38 -2.12 -10.50 3.44
N PHE A 39 -1.31 -9.66 4.07
CA PHE A 39 -0.39 -10.06 5.14
C PHE A 39 -0.96 -9.85 6.55
N THR A 40 -1.95 -8.97 6.70
CA THR A 40 -2.65 -8.72 7.97
C THR A 40 -4.18 -8.79 7.79
N PRO A 41 -4.72 -9.91 7.27
CA PRO A 41 -6.13 -10.01 6.88
C PRO A 41 -7.11 -9.84 8.05
N ASP A 42 -6.70 -10.20 9.27
CA ASP A 42 -7.56 -10.10 10.46
C ASP A 42 -7.69 -8.65 10.98
N LEU A 43 -6.80 -7.75 10.55
CA LEU A 43 -6.81 -6.36 11.00
C LEU A 43 -7.82 -5.50 10.25
N TYR A 44 -8.07 -5.79 8.97
CA TYR A 44 -8.86 -4.94 8.08
C TYR A 44 -10.17 -5.61 7.68
N VAL A 45 -11.30 -4.97 7.98
CA VAL A 45 -12.63 -5.48 7.56
C VAL A 45 -12.94 -5.19 6.09
N CYS A 46 -12.23 -4.22 5.48
CA CYS A 46 -12.29 -3.94 4.05
C CYS A 46 -11.03 -3.23 3.56
N GLY A 47 -10.76 -3.37 2.25
CA GLY A 47 -9.68 -2.68 1.56
C GLY A 47 -10.19 -2.04 0.26
N VAL A 48 -9.73 -0.82 -0.05
CA VAL A 48 -10.01 -0.14 -1.32
C VAL A 48 -8.70 0.25 -1.98
N ASP A 49 -8.39 -0.46 -3.07
CA ASP A 49 -7.26 -0.17 -3.94
C ASP A 49 -7.69 0.76 -5.08
N TYR A 50 -7.07 1.93 -5.18
CA TYR A 50 -7.30 2.88 -6.26
C TYR A 50 -6.05 3.02 -7.15
N VAL A 51 -6.11 2.46 -8.37
CA VAL A 51 -4.99 2.47 -9.34
C VAL A 51 -3.65 2.00 -8.74
N GLY A 52 -3.71 1.04 -7.82
CA GLY A 52 -2.54 0.50 -7.13
C GLY A 52 -1.67 -0.40 -7.98
N ILE A 53 -0.40 -0.42 -7.61
CA ILE A 53 0.59 -1.30 -8.23
C ILE A 53 0.43 -2.68 -7.58
N SER A 54 -0.23 -3.63 -8.24
CA SER A 54 -0.40 -4.99 -7.69
C SER A 54 0.83 -5.88 -7.89
N ASN A 55 1.68 -5.57 -8.87
CA ASN A 55 2.94 -6.26 -9.14
C ASN A 55 3.98 -5.28 -9.70
N ILE A 56 5.06 -5.09 -8.94
CA ILE A 56 6.07 -4.08 -9.22
C ILE A 56 6.86 -4.37 -10.51
N PHE A 57 7.19 -5.64 -10.78
CA PHE A 57 7.93 -6.04 -11.97
C PHE A 57 7.12 -5.81 -13.26
N SER A 58 5.83 -6.15 -13.21
CA SER A 58 4.93 -5.90 -14.34
C SER A 58 4.73 -4.40 -14.59
N TRP A 59 4.70 -3.61 -13.52
CA TRP A 59 4.59 -2.16 -13.60
C TRP A 59 5.83 -1.52 -14.24
N PHE A 60 7.04 -1.90 -13.79
CA PHE A 60 8.29 -1.43 -14.40
C PHE A 60 8.37 -1.74 -15.90
N SER A 61 7.89 -2.92 -16.30
CA SER A 61 7.84 -3.34 -17.71
C SER A 61 6.80 -2.56 -18.54
N ALA A 62 5.81 -1.97 -17.88
CA ALA A 62 4.70 -1.23 -18.50
C ALA A 62 4.87 0.29 -18.40
N ILE A 63 5.99 0.80 -17.86
CA ILE A 63 6.26 2.24 -17.79
C ILE A 63 6.22 2.84 -19.21
N PRO A 64 5.41 3.88 -19.45
CA PRO A 64 5.30 4.48 -20.77
C PRO A 64 6.60 5.24 -21.15
N PRO A 65 6.93 5.37 -22.45
CA PRO A 65 8.20 5.95 -22.89
C PRO A 65 8.47 7.38 -22.38
N TYR A 66 7.42 8.17 -22.13
CA TYR A 66 7.57 9.53 -21.59
C TYR A 66 7.93 9.58 -20.10
N TRP A 67 7.90 8.44 -19.40
CA TRP A 67 8.37 8.28 -18.01
C TRP A 67 9.73 7.57 -17.91
N GLU A 68 10.35 7.22 -19.04
CA GLU A 68 11.67 6.60 -19.09
C GLU A 68 12.74 7.35 -18.25
N PRO A 69 12.82 8.69 -18.25
CA PRO A 69 13.81 9.40 -17.45
C PRO A 69 13.65 9.21 -15.93
N MET A 70 12.47 8.76 -15.48
CA MET A 70 12.18 8.51 -14.07
C MET A 70 12.40 7.04 -13.67
N ARG A 71 12.73 6.15 -14.62
CA ARG A 71 12.86 4.71 -14.35
C ARG A 71 13.92 4.40 -13.28
N GLU A 72 15.12 4.96 -13.41
CA GLU A 72 16.21 4.77 -12.43
C GLU A 72 15.79 5.27 -11.04
N MET A 73 15.18 6.45 -10.98
CA MET A 73 14.65 7.01 -9.73
C MET A 73 13.61 6.07 -9.09
N PHE A 74 12.72 5.47 -9.89
CA PHE A 74 11.75 4.52 -9.37
C PHE A 74 12.40 3.22 -8.87
N TYR A 75 13.47 2.73 -9.50
CA TYR A 75 14.25 1.61 -8.97
C TYR A 75 14.86 1.95 -7.60
N GLU A 76 15.51 3.12 -7.49
CA GLU A 76 16.09 3.58 -6.22
C GLU A 76 15.02 3.71 -5.10
N MET A 77 13.82 4.17 -5.44
CA MET A 77 12.72 4.32 -4.47
C MET A 77 12.18 2.98 -3.94
N VAL A 78 12.16 1.96 -4.80
CA VAL A 78 11.71 0.61 -4.41
C VAL A 78 12.79 -0.12 -3.61
N GLY A 79 14.05 0.17 -3.90
CA GLY A 79 15.22 -0.51 -3.34
C GLY A 79 15.68 -1.66 -4.23
N ASP A 80 16.99 -1.93 -4.17
CA ASP A 80 17.63 -3.10 -4.79
C ASP A 80 17.27 -4.42 -4.07
#